data_AF-A0A1X2HN16-F1
#
_entry.id   AF-A0A1X2HN16-F1
#
_cell.length_a   1.000
_cell.length_b   1.000
_cell.length_c   1.000
_cell.angle_alpha   90.00
_cell.angle_beta   90.00
_cell.angle_gamma   90.00
#
_symmetry.space_group_name_H-M   'P 1'
#
loop_
_entity.id
_entity.type
_entity.pdbx_description
1 polymer ?
#
loop_
_entity_poly.entity_id
_entity_poly.type
_entity_poly.pdbx_seq_one_letter_code
_entity_poly.pdbx_strand_id
1 'polypeptide(L)'
;MRSKPTLQQQQQQQQQQPPTPAPPARTLTTRIYINDASNHKVVQLTSALTTATVIQYLKRKGLLAPGENWAMFEYASGHGIERPLREWEIMIDVASNWEPEENNSFLAVLQKSYPPKHGWLYIEYKKNKWQKRFCYIMDNAIHHAKDSKVRSAILCHLATFDVYTMLQMTRSSPTHFVFALRAQDKQKIFERQEDYIRLLCAEDQPALKEWVLSIRCAIVS
;
A
#
# COMPACT_ATOMS: atom_id res chain seq x y z
N MET A 1 -22.80 15.92 -68.98
CA MET A 1 -23.27 16.09 -67.59
C MET A 1 -22.34 15.31 -66.67
N ARG A 2 -21.45 15.97 -65.91
CA ARG A 2 -20.59 15.32 -64.90
C ARG A 2 -21.31 15.37 -63.56
N SER A 3 -21.74 14.21 -63.08
CA SER A 3 -22.41 14.07 -61.78
C SER A 3 -21.44 14.43 -60.65
N LYS A 4 -21.84 15.38 -59.79
CA LYS A 4 -21.09 15.70 -58.56
C LYS A 4 -21.22 14.53 -57.58
N PRO A 5 -20.16 14.16 -56.84
CA PRO A 5 -20.25 13.12 -55.82
C PRO A 5 -21.21 13.56 -54.71
N THR A 6 -22.08 12.66 -54.29
CA THR A 6 -23.03 12.86 -53.19
C THR A 6 -22.29 12.93 -51.85
N LEU A 7 -22.78 13.73 -50.88
CA LEU A 7 -22.21 13.90 -49.54
C LEU A 7 -21.87 12.57 -48.80
N GLN A 8 -22.56 11.48 -49.12
CA GLN A 8 -22.27 10.14 -48.57
C GLN A 8 -20.94 9.56 -49.05
N GLN A 9 -20.46 9.89 -50.25
CA GLN A 9 -19.16 9.40 -50.75
C GLN A 9 -17.97 10.17 -50.16
N GLN A 10 -18.17 11.39 -49.65
CA GLN A 10 -17.12 12.12 -48.92
C GLN A 10 -16.97 11.67 -47.46
N GLN A 11 -18.02 11.12 -46.84
CA GLN A 11 -17.94 10.61 -45.47
C GLN A 11 -17.27 9.23 -45.34
N GLN A 12 -17.23 8.42 -46.42
CA GLN A 12 -16.60 7.10 -46.37
C GLN A 12 -15.07 7.12 -46.55
N GLN A 13 -14.46 8.25 -46.93
CA GLN A 13 -13.00 8.35 -47.10
C GLN A 13 -12.24 8.82 -45.84
N GLN A 14 -12.92 9.12 -44.73
CA GLN A 14 -12.28 9.67 -43.53
C GLN A 14 -11.95 8.66 -42.41
N GLN A 15 -12.13 7.35 -42.59
CA GLN A 15 -11.97 6.39 -41.49
C GLN A 15 -10.99 5.23 -41.76
N GLN A 16 -9.85 5.49 -42.40
CA GLN A 16 -8.72 4.57 -42.38
C GLN A 16 -7.40 5.31 -42.14
N GLN A 17 -7.27 5.94 -40.97
CA GLN A 17 -5.94 6.15 -40.41
C GLN A 17 -5.55 4.85 -39.68
N PRO A 18 -4.39 4.24 -39.99
CA PRO A 18 -3.90 3.12 -39.20
C PRO A 18 -3.78 3.57 -37.74
N PRO A 19 -4.12 2.72 -36.75
CA PRO A 19 -3.96 3.08 -35.36
C PRO A 19 -2.50 3.46 -35.13
N THR A 20 -2.27 4.67 -34.61
CA THR A 20 -0.94 5.13 -34.23
C THR A 20 -0.29 4.06 -33.34
N PRO A 21 0.95 3.61 -33.62
CA PRO A 21 1.60 2.64 -32.77
C PRO A 21 1.63 3.17 -31.34
N ALA A 22 1.08 2.41 -30.39
CA ALA A 22 1.16 2.78 -28.99
C ALA A 22 2.64 2.97 -28.62
N PRO A 23 3.00 4.00 -27.84
CA PRO A 23 4.37 4.18 -27.40
C PRO A 23 4.87 2.90 -26.71
N PRO A 24 6.16 2.56 -26.86
CA PRO A 24 6.70 1.33 -26.29
C PRO A 24 6.49 1.33 -24.77
N ALA A 25 5.86 0.28 -24.26
CA ALA A 25 5.64 0.12 -22.83
C ALA A 25 6.99 0.10 -22.10
N ARG A 26 7.13 0.87 -21.01
CA ARG A 26 8.34 0.86 -20.18
C ARG A 26 8.56 -0.56 -19.64
N THR A 27 9.79 -1.05 -19.71
CA THR A 27 10.17 -2.35 -19.17
C THR A 27 11.42 -2.27 -18.29
N LEU A 28 11.47 -3.09 -17.24
CA LEU A 28 12.61 -3.20 -16.34
C LEU A 28 12.87 -4.68 -16.05
N THR A 29 14.07 -5.17 -16.36
CA THR A 29 14.50 -6.52 -15.94
C THR A 29 15.16 -6.43 -14.58
N THR A 30 14.59 -7.09 -13.57
CA THR A 30 15.10 -7.05 -12.19
C THR A 30 15.03 -8.41 -11.51
N ARG A 31 15.76 -8.56 -10.39
CA ARG A 31 15.69 -9.73 -9.52
C ARG A 31 14.61 -9.51 -8.46
N ILE A 32 13.80 -10.54 -8.25
CA ILE A 32 12.91 -10.66 -7.10
C ILE A 32 13.48 -11.75 -6.21
N TYR A 33 13.96 -11.36 -5.03
CA TYR A 33 14.44 -12.28 -4.00
C TYR A 33 13.27 -12.95 -3.29
N ILE A 34 13.47 -14.16 -2.78
CA ILE A 34 12.41 -14.97 -2.16
C ILE A 34 12.90 -15.41 -0.77
N ASN A 35 12.25 -14.89 0.27
CA ASN A 35 12.59 -15.02 1.69
C ASN A 35 13.95 -14.43 2.11
N ASP A 36 15.01 -14.65 1.34
CA ASP A 36 16.37 -14.20 1.62
C ASP A 36 17.12 -13.81 0.34
N ALA A 37 18.36 -13.33 0.50
CA ALA A 37 19.18 -12.84 -0.60
C ALA A 37 19.78 -13.95 -1.49
N SER A 38 19.66 -15.23 -1.11
CA SER A 38 20.27 -16.35 -1.83
C SER A 38 19.37 -16.92 -2.94
N ASN A 39 18.05 -16.85 -2.77
CA ASN A 39 17.08 -17.34 -3.73
C ASN A 39 16.40 -16.19 -4.47
N HIS A 40 16.49 -16.17 -5.81
CA HIS A 40 15.84 -15.13 -6.60
C HIS A 40 15.36 -15.60 -7.96
N LYS A 41 14.40 -14.86 -8.51
CA LYS A 41 13.94 -14.99 -9.89
C LYS A 41 14.13 -13.67 -10.64
N VAL A 42 14.76 -13.74 -11.82
CA VAL A 42 14.78 -12.63 -12.76
C VAL A 42 13.42 -12.50 -13.45
N VAL A 43 12.84 -11.32 -13.40
CA VAL A 43 11.53 -10.98 -13.96
C VAL A 43 11.65 -9.71 -14.80
N GLN A 44 10.99 -9.69 -15.96
CA GLN A 44 10.80 -8.49 -16.76
C GLN A 44 9.48 -7.82 -16.36
N LEU A 45 9.60 -6.69 -15.66
CA LEU A 45 8.48 -5.85 -15.27
C LEU A 45 8.05 -4.96 -16.43
N THR A 46 6.77 -4.60 -16.46
CA THR A 46 6.22 -3.60 -17.39
C THR A 46 5.36 -2.61 -16.63
N SER A 47 5.03 -1.47 -17.25
CA SER A 47 4.14 -0.46 -16.66
C SER A 47 2.69 -0.94 -16.41
N ALA A 48 2.35 -2.18 -16.78
CA ALA A 48 1.04 -2.78 -16.51
C ALA A 48 1.08 -3.82 -15.37
N LEU A 49 2.26 -4.17 -14.86
CA LEU A 49 2.41 -5.21 -13.86
C LEU A 49 2.35 -4.64 -12.44
N THR A 50 1.23 -4.91 -11.77
CA THR A 50 1.06 -4.64 -10.34
C THR A 50 1.78 -5.68 -9.48
N THR A 51 2.03 -5.35 -8.22
CA THR A 51 2.57 -6.27 -7.21
C THR A 51 1.78 -7.58 -7.16
N ALA A 52 0.44 -7.52 -7.12
CA ALA A 52 -0.42 -8.70 -7.12
C ALA A 52 -0.18 -9.60 -8.34
N THR A 53 -0.09 -8.98 -9.53
CA THR A 53 0.12 -9.72 -10.78
C THR A 53 1.46 -10.46 -10.77
N VAL A 54 2.50 -9.83 -10.23
CA VAL A 54 3.83 -10.42 -10.11
C VAL A 54 3.85 -11.56 -9.08
N ILE A 55 3.22 -11.41 -7.91
CA ILE A 55 3.07 -12.49 -6.92
C ILE A 55 2.34 -13.69 -7.54
N GLN A 56 1.23 -13.45 -8.25
CA GLN A 56 0.48 -14.50 -8.94
C GLN A 56 1.29 -15.19 -10.04
N TYR A 57 2.11 -14.44 -10.77
CA TYR A 57 3.06 -15.01 -11.73
C TYR A 57 4.06 -15.95 -11.04
N LEU A 58 4.66 -15.54 -9.91
CA LEU A 58 5.62 -16.36 -9.18
C LEU A 58 4.97 -17.62 -8.58
N LYS A 59 3.74 -17.52 -8.05
CA LYS A 59 2.93 -18.67 -7.62
C LYS A 59 2.71 -19.68 -8.76
N ARG A 60 2.28 -19.21 -9.94
CA ARG A 60 2.08 -20.08 -11.14
C ARG A 60 3.35 -20.75 -11.64
N LYS A 61 4.52 -20.16 -11.38
CA LYS A 61 5.83 -20.75 -11.70
C LYS A 61 6.32 -21.75 -10.64
N GLY A 62 5.55 -21.98 -9.57
CA GLY A 62 5.94 -22.86 -8.47
C GLY A 62 7.05 -22.30 -7.59
N LEU A 63 7.30 -20.98 -7.67
CA LEU A 63 8.36 -20.33 -6.88
C LEU A 63 7.84 -19.87 -5.51
N LEU A 64 6.54 -19.60 -5.40
CA LEU A 64 5.85 -19.25 -4.17
C LEU A 64 4.75 -20.28 -3.89
N ALA A 65 4.55 -20.63 -2.63
CA ALA A 65 3.48 -21.54 -2.23
C ALA A 65 2.09 -20.91 -2.50
N PRO A 66 1.18 -21.59 -3.23
CA PRO A 66 -0.06 -20.97 -3.71
C PRO A 66 -1.07 -20.64 -2.59
N GLY A 67 -1.16 -21.48 -1.55
CA GLY A 67 -2.08 -21.31 -0.41
C GLY A 67 -1.56 -20.39 0.70
N GLU A 68 -0.36 -19.87 0.54
CA GLU A 68 0.29 -19.03 1.54
C GLU A 68 0.11 -17.54 1.21
N ASN A 69 0.15 -16.71 2.26
CA ASN A 69 0.13 -15.26 2.11
C ASN A 69 1.55 -14.73 1.86
N TRP A 70 1.77 -14.16 0.68
CA TRP A 70 3.05 -13.61 0.27
C TRP A 70 2.90 -12.12 0.09
N ALA A 71 3.84 -11.35 0.64
CA ALA A 71 3.93 -9.92 0.43
C ALA A 71 5.21 -9.60 -0.33
N MET A 72 5.11 -8.64 -1.25
CA MET A 72 6.29 -8.05 -1.89
C MET A 72 6.76 -6.88 -1.04
N PHE A 73 8.06 -6.74 -0.88
CA PHE A 73 8.70 -5.62 -0.19
C PHE A 73 9.64 -4.94 -1.17
N GLU A 74 9.78 -3.61 -1.04
CA GLU A 74 11.02 -2.96 -1.44
C GLU A 74 12.00 -2.94 -0.27
N TYR A 75 13.26 -3.20 -0.57
CA TYR A 75 14.37 -3.06 0.35
C TYR A 75 15.24 -1.90 -0.13
N ALA A 76 15.24 -0.80 0.61
CA ALA A 76 16.05 0.38 0.35
C ALA A 76 17.38 0.26 1.11
N SER A 77 18.35 -0.35 0.44
CA SER A 77 19.63 -0.79 1.01
C SER A 77 20.47 0.34 1.60
N GLY A 78 20.53 1.50 0.92
CA GLY A 78 21.31 2.66 1.37
C GLY A 78 20.86 3.22 2.72
N HIS A 79 19.62 2.90 3.12
CA HIS A 79 19.00 3.40 4.34
C HIS A 79 18.72 2.30 5.38
N GLY A 80 18.90 1.03 5.02
CA GLY A 80 18.60 -0.11 5.90
C GLY A 80 17.11 -0.22 6.25
N ILE A 81 16.23 0.22 5.35
CA ILE A 81 14.78 0.20 5.56
C ILE A 81 14.10 -0.68 4.51
N GLU A 82 12.96 -1.23 4.89
CA GLU A 82 12.08 -1.97 3.99
C GLU A 82 10.64 -1.49 4.18
N ARG A 83 9.83 -1.62 3.12
CA ARG A 83 8.38 -1.49 3.24
C ARG A 83 7.67 -2.52 2.38
N PRO A 84 6.50 -3.02 2.83
CA PRO A 84 5.65 -3.82 1.96
C PRO A 84 5.12 -2.94 0.83
N LEU A 85 4.95 -3.56 -0.34
CA LEU A 85 4.24 -3.00 -1.48
C LEU A 85 2.79 -3.46 -1.44
N ARG A 86 1.89 -2.55 -1.76
CA ARG A 86 0.46 -2.84 -1.93
C ARG A 86 0.23 -3.64 -3.20
N GLU A 87 -0.83 -4.45 -3.20
CA GLU A 87 -1.21 -5.29 -4.33
C GLU A 87 -1.41 -4.53 -5.66
N TRP A 88 -1.84 -3.26 -5.59
CA TRP A 88 -2.08 -2.38 -6.73
C TRP A 88 -0.90 -1.51 -7.14
N GLU A 89 0.19 -1.46 -6.36
CA GLU A 89 1.38 -0.69 -6.76
C GLU A 89 2.02 -1.28 -8.02
N ILE A 90 2.44 -0.42 -8.94
CA ILE A 90 3.13 -0.82 -10.16
C ILE A 90 4.63 -0.87 -9.84
N MET A 91 5.22 -2.06 -9.91
CA MET A 91 6.60 -2.27 -9.43
C MET A 91 7.65 -1.47 -10.23
N ILE A 92 7.43 -1.20 -11.51
CA ILE A 92 8.37 -0.36 -12.28
C ILE A 92 8.35 1.11 -11.81
N ASP A 93 7.21 1.59 -11.32
CA ASP A 93 7.10 2.97 -10.81
C ASP A 93 7.74 3.07 -9.43
N VAL A 94 7.60 2.04 -8.60
CA VAL A 94 8.34 1.91 -7.33
C VAL A 94 9.85 1.94 -7.60
N ALA A 95 10.35 1.08 -8.49
CA ALA A 95 11.78 1.03 -8.83
C ALA A 95 12.30 2.33 -9.48
N SER A 96 11.44 3.08 -10.18
CA SER A 96 11.84 4.36 -10.79
C SER A 96 12.16 5.47 -9.78
N ASN A 97 11.74 5.28 -8.53
CA ASN A 97 12.07 6.20 -7.43
C ASN A 97 13.36 5.82 -6.70
N TRP A 98 14.03 4.74 -7.09
CA TRP A 98 15.29 4.32 -6.47
C TRP A 98 16.46 5.12 -7.02
N GLU A 99 17.43 5.43 -6.14
CA GLU A 99 18.68 6.07 -6.54
C GLU A 99 19.58 5.06 -7.27
N PRO A 100 20.19 5.40 -8.43
CA PRO A 100 20.95 4.45 -9.24
C PRO A 100 22.14 3.77 -8.54
N GLU A 101 22.74 4.45 -7.56
CA GLU A 101 23.90 3.97 -6.81
C GLU A 101 23.52 3.05 -5.64
N GLU A 102 22.23 2.94 -5.31
CA GLU A 102 21.75 2.09 -4.24
C GLU A 102 21.42 0.67 -4.75
N ASN A 103 21.80 -0.34 -3.97
CA ASN A 103 21.49 -1.75 -4.25
C ASN A 103 20.06 -2.12 -3.82
N ASN A 104 19.09 -1.29 -4.20
CA ASN A 104 17.70 -1.50 -3.84
C ASN A 104 17.13 -2.71 -4.58
N SER A 105 16.24 -3.44 -3.92
CA SER A 105 15.75 -4.71 -4.45
C SER A 105 14.32 -5.01 -4.03
N PHE A 106 13.68 -5.90 -4.78
CA PHE A 106 12.39 -6.46 -4.42
C PHE A 106 12.56 -7.80 -3.71
N LEU A 107 11.79 -8.00 -2.64
CA LEU A 107 11.82 -9.20 -1.82
C LEU A 107 10.40 -9.72 -1.61
N ALA A 108 10.13 -10.95 -2.03
CA ALA A 108 8.91 -11.67 -1.71
C ALA A 108 9.11 -12.43 -0.39
N VAL A 109 8.28 -12.13 0.62
CA VAL A 109 8.37 -12.74 1.96
C VAL A 109 7.06 -13.42 2.29
N LEU A 110 7.15 -14.60 2.90
CA LEU A 110 6.02 -15.27 3.50
C LEU A 110 5.50 -14.44 4.69
N GLN A 111 4.31 -13.86 4.56
CA GLN A 111 3.72 -13.01 5.57
C GLN A 111 2.84 -13.86 6.49
N LYS A 112 3.16 -13.84 7.79
CA LYS A 112 2.26 -14.40 8.81
C LYS A 112 0.94 -13.63 8.75
N SER A 113 -0.17 -14.37 8.64
CA SER A 113 -1.50 -13.77 8.67
C SER A 113 -1.84 -13.31 10.08
N TYR A 114 -2.28 -12.06 10.20
CA TYR A 114 -2.87 -11.53 11.42
C TYR A 114 -4.33 -11.18 11.11
N PRO A 115 -5.31 -11.71 11.87
CA PRO A 115 -6.71 -11.44 11.61
C PRO A 115 -7.02 -9.96 11.83
N PRO A 116 -8.08 -9.41 11.20
CA PRO A 116 -8.55 -8.07 11.50
C PRO A 116 -8.78 -7.90 13.01
N LYS A 117 -8.13 -6.89 13.59
CA LYS A 117 -8.20 -6.66 15.04
C LYS A 117 -9.36 -5.75 15.41
N HIS A 118 -9.95 -6.02 16.57
CA HIS A 118 -10.89 -5.14 17.24
C HIS A 118 -10.49 -4.96 18.71
N GLY A 119 -10.88 -3.83 19.31
CA GLY A 119 -10.62 -3.58 20.72
C GLY A 119 -10.55 -2.10 21.05
N TRP A 120 -10.28 -1.81 22.33
CA TRP A 120 -10.16 -0.44 22.80
C TRP A 120 -8.80 0.16 22.45
N LEU A 121 -8.82 1.39 21.93
CA LEU A 121 -7.65 2.23 21.75
C LEU A 121 -7.94 3.63 22.29
N TYR A 122 -6.90 4.35 22.67
CA TYR A 122 -6.98 5.79 22.89
C TYR A 122 -6.58 6.50 21.61
N ILE A 123 -7.43 7.39 21.11
CA ILE A 123 -7.15 8.21 19.91
C ILE A 123 -6.88 9.64 20.36
N GLU A 124 -5.79 10.23 19.85
CA GLU A 124 -5.53 11.66 20.01
C GLU A 124 -6.43 12.44 19.05
N TYR A 125 -7.37 13.23 19.58
CA TYR A 125 -8.33 14.02 18.78
C TYR A 125 -8.02 15.53 18.80
N LYS A 126 -7.01 15.91 19.59
CA LYS A 126 -6.37 17.21 19.66
C LYS A 126 -5.04 16.97 20.36
N LYS A 127 -4.00 17.74 20.03
CA LYS A 127 -2.68 17.62 20.66
C LYS A 127 -2.76 17.43 22.18
N ASN A 128 -2.20 16.33 22.67
CA ASN A 128 -2.17 15.86 24.06
C ASN A 128 -3.54 15.59 24.69
N LYS A 129 -4.61 15.45 23.90
CA LYS A 129 -5.96 15.13 24.36
C LYS A 129 -6.45 13.83 23.72
N TRP A 130 -6.72 12.86 24.57
CA TRP A 130 -6.99 11.49 24.18
C TRP A 130 -8.42 11.08 24.53
N GLN A 131 -9.03 10.25 23.70
CA GLN A 131 -10.33 9.64 23.96
C GLN A 131 -10.25 8.13 23.78
N LYS A 132 -10.76 7.37 24.75
CA LYS A 132 -10.92 5.92 24.61
C LYS A 132 -12.06 5.64 23.64
N ARG A 133 -11.80 4.85 22.60
CA ARG A 133 -12.74 4.48 21.54
C ARG A 133 -12.62 2.99 21.25
N PHE A 134 -13.75 2.36 20.92
CA PHE A 134 -13.73 1.00 20.41
C PHE A 134 -13.39 1.06 18.93
N CYS A 135 -12.30 0.42 18.53
CA CYS A 135 -11.79 0.42 17.17
C CYS A 135 -11.84 -0.98 16.57
N TYR A 136 -11.95 -1.07 15.26
CA TYR A 136 -11.82 -2.33 14.53
C TYR A 136 -11.39 -2.11 13.09
N ILE A 137 -10.74 -3.12 12.51
CA ILE A 137 -10.33 -3.14 11.10
C ILE A 137 -11.41 -3.87 10.30
N MET A 138 -11.92 -3.23 9.26
CA MET A 138 -12.92 -3.78 8.35
C MET A 138 -12.86 -3.02 7.02
N ASP A 139 -13.13 -3.69 5.89
CA ASP A 139 -13.25 -3.08 4.56
C ASP A 139 -12.09 -2.14 4.19
N ASN A 140 -10.84 -2.56 4.43
CA ASN A 140 -9.62 -1.77 4.21
C ASN A 140 -9.65 -0.39 4.89
N ALA A 141 -10.33 -0.29 6.03
CA ALA A 141 -10.44 0.90 6.85
C ALA A 141 -10.31 0.57 8.34
N ILE A 142 -9.93 1.58 9.11
CA ILE A 142 -10.03 1.53 10.58
C ILE A 142 -11.28 2.29 10.96
N HIS A 143 -12.18 1.63 11.67
CA HIS A 143 -13.40 2.19 12.21
C HIS A 143 -13.22 2.50 13.69
N HIS A 144 -13.95 3.49 14.19
CA HIS A 144 -14.01 3.80 15.61
C HIS A 144 -15.43 4.18 16.07
N ALA A 145 -15.77 3.83 17.31
CA ALA A 145 -17.06 4.11 17.93
C ALA A 145 -16.89 4.50 19.40
N LYS A 146 -17.94 5.09 20.00
CA LYS A 146 -17.97 5.32 21.46
C LYS A 146 -17.97 4.01 22.24
N ASP A 147 -18.56 2.96 21.66
CA ASP A 147 -18.64 1.60 22.20
C ASP A 147 -18.83 0.60 21.04
N SER A 148 -18.59 -0.67 21.29
CA SER A 148 -18.80 -1.83 20.42
C SER A 148 -20.20 -1.95 19.79
N LYS A 149 -21.25 -1.45 20.47
CA LYS A 149 -22.66 -1.57 20.02
C LYS A 149 -23.20 -0.33 19.32
N VAL A 150 -22.39 0.70 19.16
CA VAL A 150 -22.82 2.01 18.62
C VAL A 150 -22.35 2.17 17.18
N ARG A 151 -23.08 2.95 16.38
CA ARG A 151 -22.66 3.31 15.01
C ARG A 151 -21.22 3.83 15.00
N SER A 152 -20.39 3.22 14.17
CA SER A 152 -19.00 3.60 13.95
C SER A 152 -18.88 4.73 12.92
N ALA A 153 -17.79 5.50 13.02
CA ALA A 153 -17.28 6.32 11.93
C ALA A 153 -15.96 5.72 11.40
N ILE A 154 -15.60 6.06 10.17
CA ILE A 154 -14.29 5.71 9.59
C ILE A 154 -13.25 6.67 10.15
N LEU A 155 -12.18 6.13 10.73
CA LEU A 155 -11.02 6.90 11.19
C LEU A 155 -10.06 7.20 10.03
N CYS A 156 -9.76 6.18 9.21
CA CYS A 156 -8.97 6.32 7.98
C CYS A 156 -9.15 5.11 7.05
N HIS A 157 -8.85 5.30 5.77
CA HIS A 157 -8.70 4.23 4.80
C HIS A 157 -7.24 3.77 4.74
N LEU A 158 -7.01 2.46 4.79
CA LEU A 158 -5.68 1.85 4.78
C LEU A 158 -5.00 1.92 3.41
N ALA A 159 -5.77 2.20 2.36
CA ALA A 159 -5.25 2.48 1.03
C ALA A 159 -4.37 3.74 0.98
N THR A 160 -4.65 4.75 1.83
CA THR A 160 -3.96 6.06 1.81
C THR A 160 -3.13 6.34 3.07
N PHE A 161 -3.16 5.43 4.05
CA PHE A 161 -2.43 5.55 5.32
C PHE A 161 -1.49 4.37 5.54
N ASP A 162 -0.33 4.66 6.14
CA ASP A 162 0.63 3.67 6.63
C ASP A 162 0.73 3.71 8.15
N VAL A 163 1.11 2.57 8.74
CA VAL A 163 1.28 2.43 10.20
C VAL A 163 2.74 2.49 10.62
N TYR A 164 3.03 3.32 11.61
CA TYR A 164 4.37 3.57 12.14
C TYR A 164 4.39 3.33 13.65
N THR A 165 5.45 2.69 14.14
CA THR A 165 5.73 2.59 15.58
C THR A 165 6.54 3.79 16.03
N MET A 166 6.18 4.38 17.17
CA MET A 166 6.89 5.53 17.69
C MET A 166 8.22 5.12 18.34
N LEU A 167 9.31 5.78 17.95
CA LEU A 167 10.63 5.59 18.59
C LEU A 167 10.78 6.41 19.88
N GLN A 168 9.95 7.45 20.04
CA GLN A 168 9.99 8.37 21.18
C GLN A 168 8.68 8.32 21.96
N MET A 169 8.79 8.40 23.28
CA MET A 169 7.64 8.42 24.18
C MET A 169 6.84 9.72 24.01
N THR A 170 5.53 9.58 23.89
CA THR A 170 4.59 10.70 23.90
C THR A 170 4.26 11.05 25.36
N ARG A 171 4.70 12.22 25.84
CA ARG A 171 4.64 12.56 27.27
C ARG A 171 3.23 12.66 27.87
N SER A 172 2.19 12.73 27.04
CA SER A 172 0.79 12.91 27.47
C SER A 172 -0.13 11.74 27.11
N SER A 173 0.40 10.66 26.51
CA SER A 173 -0.42 9.50 26.16
C SER A 173 -0.82 8.71 27.41
N PRO A 174 -1.98 8.04 27.42
CA PRO A 174 -2.42 7.22 28.54
C PRO A 174 -1.47 6.07 28.90
N THR A 175 -0.76 5.52 27.91
CA THR A 175 0.29 4.51 28.08
C THR A 175 1.49 4.85 27.18
N HIS A 176 2.58 4.08 27.27
CA HIS A 176 3.75 4.23 26.41
C HIS A 176 3.61 3.50 25.05
N PHE A 177 2.52 2.78 24.82
CA PHE A 177 2.35 1.90 23.67
C PHE A 177 1.65 2.63 22.51
N VAL A 178 2.36 3.58 21.92
CA VAL A 178 1.81 4.50 20.91
C VAL A 178 2.29 4.15 19.50
N PHE A 179 1.37 4.21 18.56
CA PHE A 179 1.64 4.10 17.12
C PHE A 179 0.93 5.22 16.36
N ALA A 180 1.37 5.46 15.14
CA ALA A 180 0.83 6.49 14.27
C ALA A 180 0.27 5.89 12.99
N LEU A 181 -0.84 6.45 12.54
CA LEU A 181 -1.35 6.30 11.17
C LEU A 181 -1.02 7.60 10.44
N ARG A 182 -0.18 7.53 9.42
CA ARG A 182 0.26 8.71 8.65
C ARG A 182 -0.13 8.54 7.19
N ALA A 183 -0.67 9.59 6.59
CA ALA A 183 -1.03 9.61 5.18
C ALA A 183 0.22 9.50 4.29
N GLN A 184 0.08 8.83 3.15
CA GLN A 184 1.12 8.72 2.12
C GLN A 184 1.34 10.05 1.37
N ASP A 185 0.28 10.85 1.27
CA ASP A 185 0.33 12.15 0.60
C ASP A 185 1.22 13.15 1.33
N LYS A 186 1.71 14.15 0.58
CA LYS A 186 2.54 15.22 1.15
C LYS A 186 1.75 16.01 2.19
N GLN A 187 2.35 16.23 3.37
CA GLN A 187 1.74 16.96 4.49
C GLN A 187 1.08 18.29 4.08
N LYS A 188 1.64 19.02 3.11
CA LYS A 188 1.13 20.31 2.62
C LYS A 188 -0.28 20.25 1.99
N ILE A 189 -0.76 19.05 1.64
CA ILE A 189 -2.11 18.83 1.07
C ILE A 189 -3.17 18.88 2.18
N PHE A 190 -2.79 18.66 3.44
CA PHE A 190 -3.72 18.59 4.57
C PHE A 190 -3.82 19.94 5.27
N GLU A 191 -5.05 20.41 5.49
CA GLU A 191 -5.32 21.64 6.24
C GLU A 191 -4.97 21.50 7.73
N ARG A 192 -5.18 20.31 8.29
CA ARG A 192 -4.94 20.01 9.70
C ARG A 192 -3.90 18.91 9.85
N GLN A 193 -2.99 19.09 10.80
CA GLN A 193 -1.97 18.08 11.12
C GLN A 193 -2.59 16.73 11.50
N GLU A 194 -3.76 16.76 12.14
CA GLU A 194 -4.51 15.60 12.62
C GLU A 194 -5.09 14.75 11.48
N ASP A 195 -5.25 15.34 10.29
CA ASP A 195 -5.69 14.62 9.09
C ASP A 195 -4.52 14.00 8.34
N TYR A 196 -3.32 14.52 8.56
CA TYR A 196 -2.08 13.94 8.03
C TYR A 196 -1.53 12.81 8.90
N ILE A 197 -1.57 12.96 10.23
CA ILE A 197 -1.08 11.97 11.17
C ILE A 197 -2.03 11.83 12.37
N ARG A 198 -2.46 10.59 12.64
CA ARG A 198 -3.33 10.23 13.76
C ARG A 198 -2.54 9.38 14.74
N LEU A 199 -2.48 9.78 16.01
CA LEU A 199 -1.83 9.00 17.05
C LEU A 199 -2.85 8.12 17.79
N LEU A 200 -2.47 6.86 17.99
CA LEU A 200 -3.25 5.86 18.72
C LEU A 200 -2.39 5.23 19.81
N CYS A 201 -3.01 4.93 20.93
CA CYS A 201 -2.35 4.39 22.12
C CYS A 201 -3.08 3.12 22.57
N ALA A 202 -2.34 2.01 22.64
CA ALA A 202 -2.81 0.70 23.10
C ALA A 202 -2.63 0.57 24.63
N GLU A 203 -3.27 -0.42 25.25
CA GLU A 203 -3.15 -0.62 26.70
C GLU A 203 -1.78 -1.21 27.12
N ASP A 204 -1.24 -2.10 26.30
CA ASP A 204 0.00 -2.82 26.57
C ASP A 204 0.82 -3.13 25.29
N GLN A 205 2.02 -3.67 25.49
CA GLN A 205 2.94 -4.04 24.41
C GLN A 205 2.38 -5.13 23.47
N PRO A 206 1.75 -6.21 23.98
CA PRO A 206 1.06 -7.19 23.14
C PRO A 206 -0.02 -6.56 22.24
N ALA A 207 -0.90 -5.74 22.80
CA ALA A 207 -1.97 -5.10 22.05
C ALA A 207 -1.42 -4.18 20.95
N LEU A 208 -0.39 -3.39 21.24
CA LEU A 208 0.31 -2.58 20.24
C LEU A 208 0.84 -3.43 19.10
N LYS A 209 1.54 -4.51 19.42
CA LYS A 209 2.12 -5.42 18.41
C LYS A 209 1.01 -6.00 17.52
N GLU A 210 -0.07 -6.50 18.11
CA GLU A 210 -1.17 -7.07 17.34
C GLU A 210 -1.88 -6.03 16.48
N TRP A 211 -2.10 -4.81 16.97
CA TRP A 211 -2.67 -3.71 16.17
C TRP A 211 -1.79 -3.38 14.96
N VAL A 212 -0.49 -3.15 15.18
CA VAL A 212 0.43 -2.81 14.09
C VAL A 212 0.50 -3.93 13.04
N LEU A 213 0.59 -5.19 13.47
CA LEU A 213 0.70 -6.32 12.56
C LEU A 213 -0.61 -6.58 11.79
N SER A 214 -1.76 -6.46 12.45
CA SER A 214 -3.06 -6.61 11.78
C SER A 214 -3.31 -5.49 10.77
N ILE A 215 -2.91 -4.25 11.09
CA ILE A 215 -2.99 -3.12 10.16
C ILE A 215 -2.07 -3.35 8.95
N ARG A 216 -0.82 -3.80 9.17
CA ARG A 216 0.09 -4.14 8.08
C ARG A 216 -0.46 -5.24 7.17
N CYS A 217 -1.11 -6.27 7.72
CA CYS A 217 -1.77 -7.29 6.92
C CYS A 217 -2.92 -6.72 6.08
N ALA A 218 -3.72 -5.82 6.65
CA ALA A 218 -4.84 -5.19 5.95
C ALA A 218 -4.44 -4.09 4.94
N ILE A 219 -3.22 -3.55 5.01
CA ILE A 219 -2.68 -2.62 4.01
C ILE A 219 -2.23 -3.36 2.74
N VAL A 220 -1.75 -4.59 2.89
CA VAL A 220 -1.20 -5.38 1.78
C VAL A 220 -2.31 -5.98 0.92
N SER A 221 -3.47 -6.30 1.50
CA SER A 221 -4.68 -6.79 0.83
C SER A 221 -5.49 -5.70 0.12
#